data_AF-A0A2N6AML4-F1
#
_entry.id   AF-A0A2N6AML4-F1
#
_cell.length_a   1.000
_cell.length_b   1.000
_cell.length_c   1.000
_cell.angle_alpha   90.00
_cell.angle_beta   90.00
_cell.angle_gamma   90.00
#
_symmetry.space_group_name_H-M   'P 1'
#
loop_
_entity.id
_entity.type
_entity.pdbx_description
1 polymer ?
#
loop_
_entity_poly.entity_id
_entity_poly.type
_entity_poly.pdbx_seq_one_letter_code
_entity_poly.pdbx_strand_id
1 'polypeptide(L)'
;MINKGVEQIDDLRIARWSYPDLGAAFNDFVGIDTTLNIQYVYNEGATDLAFTNQYPAFGYVWLQTPVTPSPGAEADFGFGTRADHANVPLAAHNFYINSNPIYQDPDLGVPEGAIQMHHNLQGLLYDGQAYMDPVTSTTTTATLAGDPVLGSGWIDGMVHSAHDRRNMSACAPATLAVGDTQKVLLALTIADAGNHLLSVRELRVHARQLHSCYRETRAASVPPQVSFTNRYPDAATWAVDVVGGPFESGPV
;
A
#
# COMPACT_ATOMS: atom_id res chain seq x y z
N MET A 1 12.40 3.38 -10.85
CA MET A 1 13.29 2.20 -10.77
C MET A 1 13.82 1.90 -12.16
N ILE A 2 15.04 1.38 -12.30
CA ILE A 2 15.64 0.95 -13.57
C ILE A 2 16.32 -0.40 -13.38
N ASN A 3 16.17 -1.33 -14.33
CA ASN A 3 16.93 -2.58 -14.33
C ASN A 3 18.33 -2.33 -14.92
N LYS A 4 19.33 -2.19 -14.03
CA LYS A 4 20.75 -2.06 -14.41
C LYS A 4 21.49 -3.40 -14.46
N GLY A 5 20.76 -4.52 -14.34
CA GLY A 5 21.31 -5.86 -14.42
C GLY A 5 21.65 -6.25 -15.86
N VAL A 6 21.97 -7.53 -16.05
CA VAL A 6 22.26 -8.12 -17.36
C VAL A 6 21.17 -9.09 -17.84
N GLU A 7 20.16 -9.34 -17.00
CA GLU A 7 19.03 -10.22 -17.28
C GLU A 7 17.71 -9.47 -17.14
N GLN A 8 16.72 -9.90 -17.92
CA GLN A 8 15.33 -9.46 -17.78
C GLN A 8 14.74 -10.02 -16.48
N ILE A 9 13.88 -9.24 -15.83
CA ILE A 9 13.10 -9.68 -14.68
C ILE A 9 11.69 -9.99 -15.18
N ASP A 10 11.28 -11.26 -15.18
CA ASP A 10 9.96 -11.69 -15.68
C ASP A 10 8.83 -11.58 -14.64
N ASP A 11 9.18 -11.66 -13.35
CA ASP A 11 8.25 -11.59 -12.21
C ASP A 11 8.63 -10.45 -11.26
N LEU A 12 8.70 -9.22 -11.79
CA LEU A 12 8.89 -8.04 -10.95
C LEU A 12 7.59 -7.76 -10.19
N ARG A 13 7.67 -7.88 -8.86
CA ARG A 13 6.60 -7.48 -7.95
C ARG A 13 7.04 -6.32 -7.09
N ILE A 14 6.19 -5.31 -7.00
CA ILE A 14 6.43 -4.11 -6.19
C ILE A 14 5.33 -4.02 -5.15
N ALA A 15 5.74 -3.79 -3.90
CA ALA A 15 4.84 -3.80 -2.76
C ALA A 15 5.13 -2.64 -1.80
N ARG A 16 4.14 -2.30 -0.99
CA ARG A 16 4.24 -1.35 0.11
C ARG A 16 4.06 -2.11 1.42
N TRP A 17 5.16 -2.50 2.05
CA TRP A 17 5.16 -3.03 3.40
C TRP A 17 5.10 -1.91 4.44
N SER A 18 4.31 -2.05 5.50
CA SER A 18 4.19 -1.04 6.55
C SER A 18 4.16 -1.69 7.93
N TYR A 19 4.91 -1.09 8.84
CA TYR A 19 4.77 -1.26 10.29
C TYR A 19 4.25 0.06 10.86
N PRO A 20 2.92 0.23 10.89
CA PRO A 20 2.32 1.54 11.07
C PRO A 20 2.41 2.11 12.49
N ASP A 21 2.33 1.28 13.53
CA ASP A 21 2.29 1.69 14.96
C ASP A 21 1.41 2.94 15.16
N LEU A 22 0.10 2.81 14.94
CA LEU A 22 -0.81 3.96 14.98
C LEU A 22 -1.07 4.41 16.42
N GLY A 23 -0.12 5.13 16.99
CA GLY A 23 -0.12 5.43 18.41
C GLY A 23 0.41 4.24 19.19
N ALA A 24 -0.46 3.51 19.88
CA ALA A 24 -0.06 2.35 20.66
C ALA A 24 -0.01 1.08 19.80
N ALA A 25 1.18 0.58 19.49
CA ALA A 25 1.39 -0.61 18.64
C ALA A 25 0.44 -1.80 18.87
N PHE A 26 -0.04 -2.03 20.09
CA PHE A 26 -0.85 -3.20 20.46
C PHE A 26 -2.36 -3.06 20.21
N ASN A 27 -2.86 -1.92 19.72
CA ASN A 27 -4.29 -1.72 19.41
C ASN A 27 -4.56 -1.49 17.91
N ASP A 28 -3.61 -1.84 17.04
CA ASP A 28 -3.73 -1.65 15.59
C ASP A 28 -4.64 -2.71 14.96
N PHE A 29 -5.47 -2.24 14.01
CA PHE A 29 -6.06 -3.03 12.94
C PHE A 29 -5.59 -2.50 11.59
N VAL A 30 -5.50 -3.41 10.61
CA VAL A 30 -5.09 -3.09 9.25
C VAL A 30 -6.14 -3.55 8.24
N GLY A 31 -6.12 -2.99 7.04
CA GLY A 31 -7.04 -3.40 5.99
C GLY A 31 -6.63 -2.89 4.62
N ILE A 32 -7.39 -3.33 3.62
CA ILE A 32 -7.26 -2.86 2.24
C ILE A 32 -8.64 -2.59 1.64
N ASP A 33 -8.74 -1.52 0.86
CA ASP A 33 -9.85 -1.31 -0.06
C ASP A 33 -9.28 -1.44 -1.48
N THR A 34 -9.54 -2.60 -2.10
CA THR A 34 -9.04 -2.94 -3.43
C THR A 34 -9.73 -2.16 -4.55
N THR A 35 -10.89 -1.54 -4.28
CA THR A 35 -11.57 -0.68 -5.26
C THR A 35 -10.94 0.70 -5.34
N LEU A 36 -10.36 1.16 -4.24
CA LEU A 36 -9.65 2.44 -4.13
C LEU A 36 -8.13 2.28 -4.11
N ASN A 37 -7.62 1.05 -4.18
CA ASN A 37 -6.21 0.70 -4.05
C ASN A 37 -5.53 1.37 -2.84
N ILE A 38 -6.17 1.34 -1.67
CA ILE A 38 -5.62 1.88 -0.43
C ILE A 38 -5.43 0.76 0.59
N GLN A 39 -4.21 0.57 1.07
CA GLN A 39 -3.95 -0.17 2.31
C GLN A 39 -3.95 0.83 3.46
N TYR A 40 -4.49 0.47 4.62
CA TYR A 40 -4.65 1.40 5.74
C TYR A 40 -4.50 0.73 7.10
N VAL A 41 -4.32 1.56 8.12
CA VAL A 41 -4.30 1.22 9.54
C VAL A 41 -5.31 2.09 10.28
N TYR A 42 -5.93 1.53 11.32
CA TYR A 42 -6.85 2.21 12.22
C TYR A 42 -6.85 1.48 13.58
N ASN A 43 -7.21 2.16 14.67
CA ASN A 43 -7.22 1.53 15.98
C ASN A 43 -8.46 0.65 16.18
N GLU A 44 -8.36 -0.37 17.03
CA GLU A 44 -9.47 -1.28 17.35
C GLU A 44 -10.68 -0.59 17.96
N GLY A 45 -10.46 0.59 18.53
CA GLY A 45 -11.40 1.25 19.39
C GLY A 45 -11.13 2.74 19.52
N ALA A 46 -11.80 3.33 20.49
CA ALA A 46 -11.77 4.76 20.75
C ALA A 46 -10.60 5.22 21.63
N THR A 47 -9.82 4.29 22.18
CA THR A 47 -8.79 4.62 23.18
C THR A 47 -7.42 4.23 22.66
N ASP A 48 -6.50 5.18 22.71
CA ASP A 48 -5.10 4.98 22.40
C ASP A 48 -4.24 5.65 23.48
N LEU A 49 -3.14 5.02 23.90
CA LEU A 49 -2.30 5.60 24.95
C LEU A 49 -1.49 6.82 24.46
N ALA A 50 -1.28 6.94 23.15
CA ALA A 50 -0.65 8.08 22.50
C ALA A 50 -1.68 9.15 22.09
N PHE A 51 -2.93 8.78 21.82
CA PHE A 51 -4.00 9.71 21.42
C PHE A 51 -5.16 9.79 22.43
N THR A 52 -5.32 10.95 23.06
CA THR A 52 -6.34 11.14 24.11
C THR A 52 -7.74 11.43 23.56
N ASN A 53 -7.85 12.19 22.46
CA ASN A 53 -9.13 12.60 21.85
C ASN A 53 -9.09 12.58 20.31
N GLN A 54 -8.06 11.96 19.73
CA GLN A 54 -7.86 11.85 18.29
C GLN A 54 -8.01 10.40 17.91
N TYR A 55 -8.56 10.15 16.73
CA TYR A 55 -8.81 8.79 16.24
C TYR A 55 -8.22 8.64 14.86
N PRO A 56 -6.91 8.87 14.69
CA PRO A 56 -6.33 8.89 13.37
C PRO A 56 -6.50 7.54 12.70
N ALA A 57 -6.60 7.56 11.38
CA ALA A 57 -6.31 6.44 10.52
C ALA A 57 -5.40 6.98 9.42
N PHE A 58 -4.46 6.19 8.93
CA PHE A 58 -3.69 6.56 7.74
C PHE A 58 -3.61 5.42 6.75
N GLY A 59 -3.32 5.75 5.49
CA GLY A 59 -3.18 4.75 4.45
C GLY A 59 -2.28 5.16 3.30
N TYR A 60 -1.82 4.15 2.57
CA TYR A 60 -1.05 4.29 1.35
C TYR A 60 -1.97 4.00 0.15
N VAL A 61 -2.19 5.02 -0.67
CA VAL A 61 -2.99 4.95 -1.89
C VAL A 61 -2.08 4.70 -3.07
N TRP A 62 -2.27 3.60 -3.80
CA TRP A 62 -1.60 3.36 -5.07
C TRP A 62 -2.29 4.16 -6.17
N LEU A 63 -1.65 5.23 -6.61
CA LEU A 63 -2.13 6.08 -7.69
C LEU A 63 -1.71 5.55 -9.06
N GLN A 64 -0.52 4.95 -9.13
CA GLN A 64 -0.02 4.29 -10.32
C GLN A 64 0.80 3.07 -9.93
N THR A 65 0.48 1.94 -10.51
CA THR A 65 1.18 0.66 -10.34
C THR A 65 2.20 0.42 -11.47
N PRO A 66 3.07 -0.60 -11.34
CA PRO A 66 4.06 -0.93 -12.37
C PRO A 66 3.40 -1.20 -13.72
N VAL A 67 4.18 -1.07 -14.79
CA VAL A 67 3.73 -1.35 -16.15
C VAL A 67 4.37 -2.61 -16.69
N THR A 68 3.64 -3.33 -17.54
CA THR A 68 4.15 -4.50 -18.27
C THR A 68 3.85 -4.36 -19.76
N PRO A 69 4.65 -4.93 -20.67
CA PRO A 69 4.36 -4.89 -22.10
C PRO A 69 2.95 -5.39 -22.43
N SER A 70 2.22 -4.60 -23.20
CA SER A 70 0.86 -4.88 -23.65
C SER A 70 0.63 -4.14 -24.97
N PRO A 71 0.95 -4.76 -26.13
CA PRO A 71 0.89 -4.11 -27.43
C PRO A 71 -0.50 -3.51 -27.73
N GLY A 72 -0.52 -2.24 -28.16
CA GLY A 72 -1.74 -1.49 -28.44
C GLY A 72 -2.44 -0.88 -27.21
N ALA A 73 -1.93 -1.10 -26.00
CA ALA A 73 -2.40 -0.43 -24.79
C ALA A 73 -1.62 0.86 -24.53
N GLU A 74 -2.15 1.69 -23.63
CA GLU A 74 -1.48 2.87 -23.11
C GLU A 74 -1.59 2.85 -21.58
N ALA A 75 -0.44 2.85 -20.90
CA ALA A 75 -0.35 2.86 -19.44
C ALA A 75 -0.08 4.25 -18.90
N ASP A 76 -0.53 4.52 -17.68
CA ASP A 76 -0.07 5.66 -16.89
C ASP A 76 1.40 5.47 -16.48
N PHE A 77 2.23 6.50 -16.70
CA PHE A 77 3.68 6.45 -16.45
C PHE A 77 4.26 7.78 -15.95
N GLY A 78 4.15 8.02 -14.64
CA GLY A 78 4.40 9.31 -13.99
C GLY A 78 3.19 10.23 -14.14
N PHE A 79 3.43 11.47 -14.55
CA PHE A 79 2.39 12.41 -14.96
C PHE A 79 2.19 12.41 -16.48
N GLY A 80 2.40 11.26 -17.13
CA GLY A 80 2.20 11.07 -18.57
C GLY A 80 1.81 9.62 -18.85
N THR A 81 1.95 9.19 -20.10
CA THR A 81 1.61 7.83 -20.52
C THR A 81 2.79 7.09 -21.15
N ARG A 82 2.66 5.77 -21.28
CA ARG A 82 3.60 4.88 -21.98
C ARG A 82 2.81 3.97 -22.93
N ALA A 83 3.07 4.10 -24.22
CA ALA A 83 2.49 3.25 -25.25
C ALA A 83 2.98 1.80 -25.15
N ASP A 84 2.17 0.88 -25.67
CA ASP A 84 2.42 -0.57 -25.71
C ASP A 84 2.65 -1.21 -24.34
N HIS A 85 2.09 -0.60 -23.28
CA HIS A 85 2.18 -1.07 -21.91
C HIS A 85 0.83 -0.94 -21.21
N ALA A 86 0.62 -1.75 -20.18
CA ALA A 86 -0.53 -1.65 -19.27
C ALA A 86 -0.06 -1.63 -17.81
N ASN A 87 -0.70 -0.82 -16.96
CA ASN A 87 -0.48 -0.89 -15.51
C ASN A 87 -1.04 -2.21 -14.96
N VAL A 88 -0.25 -2.91 -14.15
CA VAL A 88 -0.67 -4.18 -13.52
C VAL A 88 -1.54 -3.88 -12.28
N PRO A 89 -2.57 -4.68 -11.97
CA PRO A 89 -3.43 -4.40 -10.82
C PRO A 89 -2.70 -4.59 -9.49
N LEU A 90 -3.26 -4.02 -8.42
CA LEU A 90 -2.92 -4.44 -7.06
C LEU A 90 -3.52 -5.84 -6.84
N ALA A 91 -2.68 -6.84 -6.60
CA ALA A 91 -3.07 -8.25 -6.72
C ALA A 91 -3.05 -9.00 -5.38
N ALA A 92 -2.39 -8.45 -4.37
CA ALA A 92 -2.27 -9.10 -3.07
C ALA A 92 -2.31 -8.10 -1.91
N HIS A 93 -2.79 -8.58 -0.77
CA HIS A 93 -2.66 -7.95 0.53
C HIS A 93 -2.42 -9.01 1.60
N ASN A 94 -1.39 -8.78 2.42
CA ASN A 94 -0.97 -9.64 3.50
C ASN A 94 -0.96 -8.82 4.79
N PHE A 95 -1.13 -9.50 5.91
CA PHE A 95 -0.96 -8.92 7.24
C PHE A 95 -0.15 -9.85 8.12
N TYR A 96 0.52 -9.26 9.09
CA TYR A 96 1.40 -9.93 10.02
C TYR A 96 0.99 -9.55 11.44
N ILE A 97 1.07 -10.51 12.35
CA ILE A 97 0.78 -10.34 13.76
C ILE A 97 2.01 -10.77 14.53
N ASN A 98 2.52 -9.87 15.38
CA ASN A 98 3.68 -10.19 16.21
C ASN A 98 3.48 -11.52 16.97
N SER A 99 4.46 -12.41 16.88
CA SER A 99 4.49 -13.71 17.55
C SER A 99 3.36 -14.69 17.16
N ASN A 100 2.63 -14.47 16.05
CA ASN A 100 1.64 -15.40 15.55
C ASN A 100 2.29 -16.46 14.64
N PRO A 101 2.11 -17.77 14.87
CA PRO A 101 2.79 -18.82 14.10
C PRO A 101 2.29 -19.02 12.67
N ILE A 102 1.12 -18.46 12.33
CA ILE A 102 0.53 -18.53 10.98
C ILE A 102 0.82 -17.22 10.24
N TYR A 103 0.45 -16.09 10.85
CA TYR A 103 0.56 -14.74 10.29
C TYR A 103 1.88 -14.07 10.73
N GLN A 104 3.00 -14.75 10.54
CA GLN A 104 4.34 -14.24 10.90
C GLN A 104 5.02 -13.50 9.76
N ASP A 105 5.93 -12.58 10.11
CA ASP A 105 6.81 -11.95 9.13
C ASP A 105 7.81 -12.95 8.54
N PRO A 106 8.37 -12.64 7.36
CA PRO A 106 9.53 -13.35 6.85
C PRO A 106 10.74 -13.28 7.79
N ASP A 107 11.50 -14.37 7.84
CA ASP A 107 12.73 -14.49 8.61
C ASP A 107 13.77 -13.45 8.15
N LEU A 108 14.38 -12.77 9.11
CA LEU A 108 15.38 -11.73 8.81
C LEU A 108 16.78 -12.31 8.74
N GLY A 109 17.55 -11.86 7.75
CA GLY A 109 18.99 -12.15 7.64
C GLY A 109 19.34 -13.55 7.12
N VAL A 110 18.34 -14.32 6.65
CA VAL A 110 18.53 -15.66 6.07
C VAL A 110 17.90 -15.75 4.66
N PRO A 111 18.45 -16.55 3.74
CA PRO A 111 17.92 -16.71 2.39
C PRO A 111 16.45 -17.14 2.33
N GLU A 112 16.01 -17.97 3.28
CA GLU A 112 14.64 -18.46 3.41
C GLU A 112 13.64 -17.30 3.58
N GLY A 113 14.04 -16.22 4.25
CA GLY A 113 13.25 -15.00 4.39
C GLY A 113 12.91 -14.34 3.05
N ALA A 114 13.80 -14.43 2.07
CA ALA A 114 13.52 -13.89 0.73
C ALA A 114 12.45 -14.72 0.00
N ILE A 115 12.44 -16.04 0.21
CA ILE A 115 11.42 -16.95 -0.35
C ILE A 115 10.07 -16.66 0.31
N GLN A 116 10.03 -16.53 1.64
CA GLN A 116 8.83 -16.19 2.40
C GLN A 116 8.27 -14.81 1.99
N MET A 117 9.13 -13.81 1.82
CA MET A 117 8.72 -12.50 1.30
C MET A 117 8.16 -12.62 -0.13
N HIS A 118 8.77 -13.44 -1.00
CA HIS A 118 8.26 -13.67 -2.34
C HIS A 118 6.86 -14.32 -2.34
N HIS A 119 6.62 -15.29 -1.44
CA HIS A 119 5.28 -15.83 -1.22
C HIS A 119 4.30 -14.73 -0.80
N ASN A 120 4.68 -13.85 0.12
CA ASN A 120 3.81 -12.73 0.49
C ASN A 120 3.56 -11.77 -0.69
N LEU A 121 4.55 -11.48 -1.54
CA LEU A 121 4.34 -10.69 -2.78
C LEU A 121 3.31 -11.32 -3.73
N GLN A 122 3.06 -12.62 -3.60
CA GLN A 122 2.05 -13.37 -4.35
C GLN A 122 0.69 -13.46 -3.62
N GLY A 123 0.59 -12.96 -2.40
CA GLY A 123 -0.62 -13.08 -1.56
C GLY A 123 -0.75 -14.45 -0.90
N LEU A 124 0.39 -15.06 -0.54
CA LEU A 124 0.46 -16.33 0.17
C LEU A 124 1.07 -16.13 1.57
N LEU A 125 0.82 -17.09 2.45
CA LEU A 125 1.49 -17.23 3.74
C LEU A 125 3.00 -17.48 3.54
N TYR A 126 3.78 -17.31 4.61
CA TYR A 126 5.23 -17.49 4.59
C TYR A 126 5.66 -18.87 4.02
N ASP A 127 4.87 -19.91 4.28
CA ASP A 127 5.07 -21.30 3.84
C ASP A 127 4.52 -21.60 2.43
N GLY A 128 3.99 -20.59 1.73
CA GLY A 128 3.42 -20.72 0.40
C GLY A 128 1.97 -21.22 0.38
N GLN A 129 1.34 -21.44 1.54
CA GLN A 129 -0.09 -21.76 1.59
C GLN A 129 -0.95 -20.53 1.29
N ALA A 130 -2.16 -20.76 0.76
CA ALA A 130 -3.10 -19.68 0.50
C ALA A 130 -3.76 -19.19 1.81
N TYR A 131 -4.08 -17.90 1.88
CA TYR A 131 -4.97 -17.41 2.94
C TYR A 131 -6.38 -17.94 2.72
N MET A 132 -7.03 -18.33 3.82
CA MET A 132 -8.44 -18.72 3.84
C MET A 132 -9.28 -17.56 4.34
N ASP A 133 -10.21 -17.08 3.51
CA ASP A 133 -11.20 -16.09 3.95
C ASP A 133 -12.18 -16.77 4.95
N PRO A 134 -12.24 -16.30 6.21
CA PRO A 134 -13.06 -16.92 7.25
C PRO A 134 -14.57 -16.70 7.05
N VAL A 135 -14.97 -15.75 6.20
CA VAL A 135 -16.37 -15.44 5.90
C VAL A 135 -16.88 -16.32 4.77
N THR A 136 -16.09 -16.50 3.71
CA THR A 136 -16.49 -17.27 2.53
C THR A 136 -16.01 -18.71 2.55
N SER A 137 -15.04 -19.05 3.40
CA SER A 137 -14.33 -20.35 3.39
C SER A 137 -13.70 -20.67 2.02
N THR A 138 -13.23 -19.64 1.32
CA THR A 138 -12.49 -19.76 0.06
C THR A 138 -11.11 -19.14 0.17
N THR A 139 -10.17 -19.58 -0.67
CA THR A 139 -8.85 -18.95 -0.72
C THR A 139 -8.91 -17.53 -1.28
N THR A 140 -7.99 -16.67 -0.84
CA THR A 140 -7.84 -15.29 -1.32
C THR A 140 -6.38 -14.87 -1.34
N THR A 141 -6.02 -13.95 -2.23
CA THR A 141 -4.70 -13.27 -2.24
C THR A 141 -4.76 -11.89 -1.59
N ALA A 142 -5.96 -11.36 -1.34
CA ALA A 142 -6.19 -10.05 -0.74
C ALA A 142 -6.93 -10.23 0.59
N THR A 143 -6.16 -10.41 1.65
CA THR A 143 -6.69 -10.50 3.02
C THR A 143 -7.28 -9.16 3.48
N LEU A 144 -8.21 -9.20 4.43
CA LEU A 144 -8.73 -8.00 5.12
C LEU A 144 -9.31 -6.94 4.14
N ALA A 145 -9.95 -7.41 3.07
CA ALA A 145 -10.58 -6.58 2.03
C ALA A 145 -12.06 -6.25 2.32
N GLY A 146 -12.55 -6.59 3.53
CA GLY A 146 -13.88 -6.24 3.99
C GLY A 146 -14.03 -4.74 4.33
N ASP A 147 -15.24 -4.37 4.74
CA ASP A 147 -15.56 -3.01 5.16
C ASP A 147 -15.78 -2.93 6.68
N PRO A 148 -14.82 -2.41 7.47
CA PRO A 148 -15.00 -2.29 8.91
C PRO A 148 -16.04 -1.23 9.30
N VAL A 149 -16.35 -0.27 8.41
CA VAL A 149 -17.39 0.75 8.66
C VAL A 149 -18.79 0.14 8.57
N LEU A 150 -18.97 -0.83 7.67
CA LEU A 150 -20.24 -1.54 7.48
C LEU A 150 -20.29 -2.89 8.21
N GLY A 151 -19.17 -3.37 8.73
CA GLY A 151 -19.05 -4.68 9.38
C GLY A 151 -19.27 -5.85 8.40
N SER A 152 -18.77 -5.75 7.16
CA SER A 152 -19.01 -6.75 6.11
C SER A 152 -17.71 -7.30 5.50
N GLY A 153 -17.74 -8.54 5.01
CA GLY A 153 -16.56 -9.22 4.47
C GLY A 153 -15.53 -9.57 5.56
N TRP A 154 -14.34 -10.02 5.15
CA TRP A 154 -13.25 -10.29 6.09
C TRP A 154 -12.59 -8.99 6.53
N ILE A 155 -12.79 -8.62 7.80
CA ILE A 155 -12.15 -7.47 8.46
C ILE A 155 -11.20 -7.94 9.57
N ASP A 156 -10.24 -7.10 9.94
CA ASP A 156 -9.38 -7.37 11.09
C ASP A 156 -10.21 -7.35 12.39
N GLY A 157 -9.77 -8.07 13.41
CA GLY A 157 -10.53 -8.28 14.64
C GLY A 157 -11.49 -9.48 14.62
N MET A 158 -11.81 -10.06 13.46
CA MET A 158 -12.72 -11.22 13.37
C MET A 158 -12.09 -12.52 13.89
N VAL A 159 -10.85 -12.78 13.48
CA VAL A 159 -10.13 -14.03 13.80
C VAL A 159 -9.16 -13.83 14.97
N HIS A 160 -8.54 -12.65 15.05
CA HIS A 160 -7.58 -12.30 16.09
C HIS A 160 -7.93 -10.93 16.67
N SER A 161 -7.80 -10.76 17.99
CA SER A 161 -7.87 -9.45 18.63
C SER A 161 -6.77 -8.51 18.13
N ALA A 162 -6.90 -7.21 18.41
CA ALA A 162 -5.85 -6.26 18.06
C ALA A 162 -4.52 -6.62 18.73
N HIS A 163 -3.46 -6.25 18.04
CA HIS A 163 -2.08 -6.47 18.46
C HIS A 163 -1.18 -5.60 17.58
N ASP A 164 0.12 -5.68 17.80
CA ASP A 164 1.13 -5.24 16.84
C ASP A 164 0.90 -5.89 15.46
N ARG A 165 0.46 -5.04 14.51
CA ARG A 165 0.15 -5.36 13.13
C ARG A 165 1.19 -4.81 12.18
N ARG A 166 1.52 -5.59 11.15
CA ARG A 166 2.12 -5.08 9.91
C ARG A 166 1.22 -5.47 8.74
N ASN A 167 1.33 -4.76 7.63
CA ASN A 167 0.67 -5.17 6.39
C ASN A 167 1.47 -4.85 5.14
N MET A 168 1.14 -5.54 4.06
CA MET A 168 1.76 -5.33 2.76
C MET A 168 0.76 -5.55 1.65
N SER A 169 0.55 -4.52 0.81
CA SER A 169 -0.11 -4.70 -0.48
C SER A 169 0.92 -4.79 -1.60
N ALA A 170 0.68 -5.69 -2.56
CA ALA A 170 1.60 -5.99 -3.65
C ALA A 170 0.90 -5.98 -5.01
N CYS A 171 1.60 -5.46 -6.00
CA CYS A 171 1.16 -5.45 -7.39
C CYS A 171 1.27 -6.85 -8.01
N ALA A 172 0.46 -7.08 -9.05
CA ALA A 172 0.63 -8.20 -9.97
C ALA A 172 2.03 -8.19 -10.61
N PRO A 173 2.47 -9.34 -11.15
CA PRO A 173 3.77 -9.45 -11.78
C PRO A 173 3.88 -8.55 -13.01
N ALA A 174 5.03 -7.90 -13.18
CA ALA A 174 5.39 -7.14 -14.36
C ALA A 174 6.73 -7.62 -14.94
N THR A 175 6.90 -7.46 -16.25
CA THR A 175 8.20 -7.70 -16.89
C THR A 175 9.04 -6.42 -16.89
N LEU A 176 10.32 -6.53 -16.59
CA LEU A 176 11.28 -5.42 -16.65
C LEU A 176 12.55 -5.83 -17.42
N ALA A 177 12.62 -5.42 -18.69
CA ALA A 177 13.78 -5.65 -19.55
C ALA A 177 15.03 -4.92 -19.04
N VAL A 178 16.21 -5.39 -19.46
CA VAL A 178 17.49 -4.74 -19.15
C VAL A 178 17.49 -3.32 -19.71
N GLY A 179 17.83 -2.35 -18.87
CA GLY A 179 17.83 -0.91 -19.21
C GLY A 179 16.45 -0.23 -19.13
N ASP A 180 15.36 -1.00 -19.01
CA ASP A 180 14.02 -0.45 -18.91
C ASP A 180 13.71 0.07 -17.49
N THR A 181 12.68 0.90 -17.38
CA THR A 181 12.30 1.65 -16.19
C THR A 181 10.85 1.43 -15.76
N GLN A 182 10.64 1.49 -14.44
CA GLN A 182 9.32 1.49 -13.81
C GLN A 182 9.12 2.79 -13.04
N LYS A 183 7.92 3.37 -13.17
CA LYS A 183 7.42 4.45 -12.31
C LYS A 183 6.22 3.92 -11.52
N VAL A 184 6.22 4.17 -10.22
CA VAL A 184 5.16 3.78 -9.29
C VAL A 184 4.90 4.98 -8.40
N LEU A 185 3.64 5.36 -8.25
CA LEU A 185 3.24 6.51 -7.46
C LEU A 185 2.32 6.05 -6.33
N LEU A 186 2.74 6.34 -5.10
CA LEU A 186 1.93 6.18 -3.90
C LEU A 186 1.73 7.54 -3.24
N ALA A 187 0.55 7.73 -2.64
CA ALA A 187 0.30 8.83 -1.71
C ALA A 187 0.08 8.27 -0.31
N LEU A 188 0.64 8.94 0.69
CA LEU A 188 0.30 8.73 2.10
C LEU A 188 -0.77 9.75 2.48
N THR A 189 -1.86 9.30 3.09
CA THR A 189 -2.93 10.16 3.58
C THR A 189 -3.34 9.77 4.99
N ILE A 190 -3.77 10.76 5.77
CA ILE A 190 -4.25 10.63 7.14
C ILE A 190 -5.65 11.22 7.24
N ALA A 191 -6.47 10.68 8.13
CA ALA A 191 -7.75 11.26 8.49
C ALA A 191 -8.01 11.10 10.00
N ASP A 192 -8.68 12.08 10.58
CA ASP A 192 -9.25 12.02 11.93
C ASP A 192 -10.67 12.56 11.87
N ALA A 193 -11.66 11.69 12.07
CA ALA A 193 -13.07 12.00 11.91
C ALA A 193 -13.91 11.64 13.15
N GLY A 194 -13.31 11.73 14.35
CA GLY A 194 -14.01 11.63 15.63
C GLY A 194 -14.28 10.21 16.14
N ASN A 195 -14.06 9.18 15.33
CA ASN A 195 -13.79 7.81 15.77
C ASN A 195 -13.05 7.02 14.68
N HIS A 196 -12.46 5.89 15.07
CA HIS A 196 -11.62 5.06 14.19
C HIS A 196 -12.32 4.62 12.90
N LEU A 197 -13.59 4.22 12.93
CA LEU A 197 -14.32 3.81 11.73
C LEU A 197 -14.68 4.99 10.82
N LEU A 198 -15.05 6.14 11.40
CA LEU A 198 -15.27 7.35 10.62
C LEU A 198 -13.97 7.85 9.98
N SER A 199 -12.83 7.67 10.64
CA SER A 199 -11.52 7.99 10.05
C SER A 199 -11.20 7.06 8.87
N VAL A 200 -11.53 5.77 8.94
CA VAL A 200 -11.45 4.87 7.76
C VAL A 200 -12.35 5.33 6.63
N ARG A 201 -13.60 5.72 6.93
CA ARG A 201 -14.51 6.29 5.92
C ARG A 201 -13.90 7.53 5.26
N GLU A 202 -13.29 8.42 6.05
CA GLU A 202 -12.68 9.65 5.54
C GLU A 202 -11.41 9.38 4.73
N LEU A 203 -10.59 8.38 5.11
CA LEU A 203 -9.49 7.91 4.27
C LEU A 203 -9.96 7.50 2.87
N ARG A 204 -11.11 6.82 2.76
CA ARG A 204 -11.68 6.47 1.44
C ARG A 204 -12.12 7.70 0.66
N VAL A 205 -12.57 8.78 1.32
CA VAL A 205 -12.85 10.07 0.67
C VAL A 205 -11.56 10.68 0.15
N HIS A 206 -10.52 10.76 0.97
CA HIS A 206 -9.19 11.24 0.57
C HIS A 206 -8.60 10.43 -0.58
N ALA A 207 -8.72 9.09 -0.56
CA ALA A 207 -8.23 8.22 -1.63
C ALA A 207 -8.89 8.55 -2.98
N ARG A 208 -10.23 8.76 -3.00
CA ARG A 208 -10.95 9.18 -4.22
C ARG A 208 -10.50 10.55 -4.73
N GLN A 209 -10.24 11.49 -3.83
CA GLN A 209 -9.73 12.81 -4.17
C GLN A 209 -8.32 12.74 -4.75
N LEU A 210 -7.45 11.93 -4.14
CA LEU A 210 -6.08 11.70 -4.61
C LEU A 210 -6.06 11.04 -6.00
N HIS A 211 -6.91 10.02 -6.24
CA HIS A 211 -7.08 9.43 -7.57
C HIS A 211 -7.56 10.45 -8.61
N SER A 212 -8.54 11.29 -8.25
CA SER A 212 -9.03 12.34 -9.15
C SER A 212 -7.94 13.36 -9.47
N CYS A 213 -7.24 13.86 -8.44
CA CYS A 213 -6.13 14.80 -8.59
C CYS A 213 -5.00 14.22 -9.45
N TYR A 214 -4.63 12.95 -9.23
CA TYR A 214 -3.63 12.26 -10.03
C TYR A 214 -4.05 12.15 -11.50
N ARG A 215 -5.28 11.71 -11.77
CA ARG A 215 -5.80 11.59 -13.14
C ARG A 215 -5.81 12.94 -13.87
N GLU A 216 -6.20 14.01 -13.20
CA GLU A 216 -6.24 15.38 -13.74
C GLU A 216 -4.83 15.91 -14.02
N THR A 217 -3.92 15.82 -13.06
CA THR A 217 -2.52 16.29 -13.21
C THR A 217 -1.78 15.50 -14.29
N ARG A 218 -1.96 14.18 -14.33
CA ARG A 218 -1.42 13.32 -15.41
C ARG A 218 -2.04 13.65 -16.77
N ALA A 219 -3.35 13.89 -16.86
CA ALA A 219 -3.98 14.29 -18.12
C ALA A 219 -3.44 15.64 -18.64
N ALA A 220 -3.12 16.56 -17.72
CA ALA A 220 -2.51 17.84 -18.06
C ALA A 220 -1.01 17.74 -18.40
N SER A 221 -0.37 16.59 -18.14
CA SER A 221 1.10 16.45 -18.19
C SER A 221 1.85 17.46 -17.31
N VAL A 222 1.20 17.91 -16.23
CA VAL A 222 1.77 18.87 -15.28
C VAL A 222 2.10 18.13 -13.99
N PRO A 223 3.37 17.97 -13.63
CA PRO A 223 3.73 17.50 -12.30
C PRO A 223 3.11 18.43 -11.25
N PRO A 224 2.51 17.91 -10.18
CA PRO A 224 1.95 18.72 -9.13
C PRO A 224 3.07 19.56 -8.52
N GLN A 225 2.93 20.88 -8.62
CA GLN A 225 3.76 21.79 -7.85
C GLN A 225 3.16 21.87 -6.44
N VAL A 226 3.72 21.08 -5.53
CA VAL A 226 3.35 21.13 -4.12
C VAL A 226 4.38 21.97 -3.40
N SER A 227 4.01 23.21 -3.06
CA SER A 227 4.72 24.01 -2.08
C SER A 227 3.91 23.99 -0.78
N PHE A 228 4.36 23.22 0.20
CA PHE A 228 3.85 23.35 1.57
C PHE A 228 4.90 24.07 2.41
N THR A 229 4.52 25.17 3.06
CA THR A 229 5.36 25.83 4.05
C THR A 229 4.64 25.70 5.39
N ASN A 230 5.14 24.80 6.24
CA ASN A 230 4.74 24.80 7.64
C ASN A 230 5.69 25.71 8.42
N ARG A 231 5.17 26.63 9.25
CA ARG A 231 6.00 27.50 10.10
C ARG A 231 6.00 26.95 11.52
N TYR A 232 7.19 26.86 12.11
CA TYR A 232 7.48 26.17 13.36
C TYR A 232 8.60 26.92 14.13
N PRO A 233 8.59 27.09 15.50
CA PRO A 233 8.64 26.07 16.59
C PRO A 233 7.32 25.72 17.32
N ASP A 234 7.02 24.59 18.00
CA ASP A 234 7.62 23.96 19.22
C ASP A 234 7.81 22.40 19.29
N ALA A 235 8.91 21.95 19.92
CA ALA A 235 9.81 20.90 19.40
C ALA A 235 9.50 19.44 19.73
N ALA A 236 9.31 18.64 18.67
CA ALA A 236 9.94 17.34 18.44
C ALA A 236 9.59 16.87 17.02
N THR A 237 10.54 16.24 16.33
CA THR A 237 10.38 15.46 15.07
C THR A 237 10.48 16.21 13.73
N TRP A 238 10.71 15.39 12.69
CA TRP A 238 11.70 15.50 11.61
C TRP A 238 11.13 16.11 10.33
N ALA A 239 11.99 16.76 9.56
CA ALA A 239 11.66 17.33 8.25
C ALA A 239 11.61 16.23 7.17
N VAL A 240 10.57 16.26 6.33
CA VAL A 240 10.55 15.56 5.05
C VAL A 240 10.57 16.61 3.95
N ASP A 241 11.73 16.77 3.31
CA ASP A 241 11.81 17.47 2.04
C ASP A 241 11.38 16.51 0.92
N VAL A 242 10.18 16.72 0.37
CA VAL A 242 9.75 16.07 -0.87
C VAL A 242 10.17 16.96 -2.04
N VAL A 243 11.31 16.65 -2.64
CA VAL A 243 11.71 17.28 -3.91
C VAL A 243 11.08 16.51 -5.06
N GLY A 244 9.96 17.04 -5.57
CA GLY A 244 9.42 16.68 -6.88
C GLY A 244 10.14 17.45 -7.98
N GLY A 245 11.33 16.98 -8.38
CA GLY A 245 11.99 17.42 -9.61
C GLY A 245 11.47 16.63 -10.82
N PRO A 246 11.71 17.07 -12.07
CA PRO A 246 11.32 16.30 -13.24
C PRO A 246 12.00 14.93 -13.16
N PHE A 247 11.22 13.86 -13.09
CA PHE A 247 11.75 12.53 -13.36
C PHE A 247 12.27 12.59 -14.79
N GLU A 248 13.60 12.54 -14.98
CA GLU A 248 14.18 12.45 -16.32
C GLU A 248 13.36 11.46 -17.13
N SER A 249 12.98 11.85 -18.35
CA SER A 249 12.51 10.88 -19.32
C SER A 249 13.60 9.82 -19.38
N GLY A 250 13.33 8.64 -18.82
CA GLY A 250 14.18 7.48 -19.05
C GLY A 250 14.35 7.34 -20.57
N PRO A 251 15.48 6.78 -21.03
CA PRO A 251 15.69 6.59 -22.45
C PRO A 251 14.46 5.91 -23.07
N VAL A 252 13.95 6.52 -24.14
CA VAL A 252 12.85 6.01 -24.98
C VAL A 252 13.29 4.72 -25.66
#